data_AF-A0A5B9DA84-F1
#
_entry.id   AF-A0A5B9DA84-F1
#
_cell.length_a   1.000
_cell.length_b   1.000
_cell.length_c   1.000
_cell.angle_alpha   90.00
_cell.angle_beta   90.00
_cell.angle_gamma   90.00
#
_symmetry.space_group_name_H-M   'P 1'
#
loop_
_entity.id
_entity.type
_entity.pdbx_description
1 polymer ?
#
loop_
_entity_poly.entity_id
_entity_poly.type
_entity_poly.pdbx_seq_one_letter_code
_entity_poly.pdbx_strand_id
1 'polypeptide(L)'
;MLLLDVATSAGVFFLFSAAELIFIIIPMIVFKLQKKDLKYEFRHRIIPNEMLDRNFWFRLADIIMGIFIGVFFYYFGGLLAVTIKNVIIKIMGEEFYNIASEGSVNTTPPPPPPDPLIIWTLIIVGVIVIFTSVAFAEEFCFRGVLLKEFNHKNKIFGVVLSSTLFMLFHVFPGIVPWATFLTFWLYYFAFGVLLSLITMFQKGDLIVSIVAHGTFNSIIWIVMYTRYL
;
A
#
# COMPACT_ATOMS: atom_id res chain seq x y z
N MET A 1 10.11 4.93 13.05
CA MET A 1 9.96 3.57 13.59
C MET A 1 8.50 3.15 13.43
N LEU A 2 8.12 2.64 12.26
CA LEU A 2 6.81 2.00 12.11
C LEU A 2 6.95 0.54 12.53
N LEU A 3 5.85 -0.05 12.96
CA LEU A 3 5.81 -1.29 13.72
C LEU A 3 6.61 -2.45 13.08
N LEU A 4 6.77 -2.49 11.74
CA LEU A 4 7.63 -3.45 11.04
C LEU A 4 9.10 -3.46 11.48
N ASP A 5 9.66 -2.32 11.91
CA ASP A 5 11.03 -2.24 12.50
C ASP A 5 11.17 -3.05 13.78
N VAL A 6 10.05 -3.30 14.46
CA VAL A 6 9.96 -4.03 15.73
C VAL A 6 9.55 -5.49 15.49
N ALA A 7 9.26 -5.88 14.25
CA ALA A 7 8.90 -7.24 13.88
C ALA A 7 10.12 -8.17 13.89
N THR A 8 10.65 -8.41 15.09
CA THR A 8 11.75 -9.35 15.37
C THR A 8 11.37 -10.80 15.10
N SER A 9 10.08 -11.08 14.83
CA SER A 9 9.57 -12.40 14.52
C SER A 9 8.38 -12.32 13.57
N ALA A 10 8.09 -13.44 12.88
CA ALA A 10 6.92 -13.55 12.00
C ALA A 10 5.59 -13.27 12.73
N GLY A 11 5.46 -13.67 14.00
CA GLY A 11 4.27 -13.41 14.80
C GLY A 11 3.99 -11.91 14.99
N VAL A 12 5.06 -11.13 15.20
CA VAL A 12 4.96 -9.69 15.33
C VAL A 12 4.61 -9.02 14.00
N PHE A 13 5.18 -9.50 12.89
CA PHE A 13 4.76 -9.08 11.54
C PHE A 13 3.26 -9.30 11.29
N PHE A 14 2.72 -10.45 11.68
CA PHE A 14 1.28 -10.73 11.54
C PHE A 14 0.41 -9.85 12.41
N LEU A 15 0.83 -9.61 13.66
CA LEU A 15 0.12 -8.71 14.57
C LEU A 15 0.03 -7.30 13.98
N PHE A 16 1.11 -6.81 13.37
CA PHE A 16 1.13 -5.48 12.77
C PHE A 16 0.37 -5.42 11.45
N SER A 17 0.45 -6.47 10.63
CA SER A 17 -0.41 -6.58 9.44
C SER A 17 -1.89 -6.64 9.82
N ALA A 18 -2.24 -7.16 11.00
CA ALA A 18 -3.60 -7.10 11.53
C ALA A 18 -3.98 -5.70 12.06
N ALA A 19 -3.01 -4.91 12.52
CA ALA A 19 -3.24 -3.51 12.90
C ALA A 19 -3.70 -2.67 11.70
N GLU A 20 -3.26 -3.00 10.48
CA GLU A 20 -3.74 -2.37 9.23
C GLU A 20 -5.25 -2.49 9.03
N LEU A 21 -5.91 -3.46 9.67
CA LEU A 21 -7.38 -3.56 9.64
C LEU A 21 -8.08 -2.34 10.23
N ILE A 22 -7.35 -1.47 10.95
CA ILE A 22 -7.84 -0.16 11.37
C ILE A 22 -8.35 0.67 10.19
N PHE A 23 -7.75 0.51 9.00
CA PHE A 23 -8.18 1.17 7.76
C PHE A 23 -9.52 0.67 7.22
N ILE A 24 -10.00 -0.49 7.68
CA ILE A 24 -11.38 -0.92 7.45
C ILE A 24 -12.27 -0.50 8.62
N ILE A 25 -11.80 -0.71 9.85
CA ILE A 25 -12.59 -0.47 11.06
C ILE A 25 -12.99 0.99 11.20
N ILE A 26 -12.06 1.94 11.02
CA ILE A 26 -12.35 3.38 11.18
C ILE A 26 -13.45 3.83 10.20
N PRO A 27 -13.35 3.62 8.87
CA PRO A 27 -14.42 4.01 7.98
C PRO A 27 -15.76 3.34 8.30
N MET A 28 -15.75 2.08 8.73
CA MET A 28 -16.98 1.38 9.11
C MET A 28 -17.63 1.99 10.36
N ILE A 29 -16.85 2.42 11.35
CA ILE A 29 -17.35 3.18 12.49
C ILE A 29 -17.95 4.52 12.02
N VAL A 30 -17.26 5.24 11.13
CA VAL A 30 -17.76 6.50 10.57
C VAL A 30 -19.10 6.31 9.84
N PHE A 31 -19.21 5.29 8.99
CA PHE A 31 -20.47 4.97 8.30
C PHE A 31 -21.59 4.62 9.28
N LYS A 32 -21.29 3.89 10.35
CA LYS A 32 -22.26 3.58 11.41
C LYS A 32 -22.73 4.84 12.13
N LEU A 33 -21.82 5.75 12.47
CA LEU A 33 -22.15 7.04 13.09
C LEU A 33 -22.99 7.93 12.16
N GLN A 34 -22.77 7.84 10.85
CA GLN A 34 -23.58 8.49 9.82
C GLN A 34 -24.91 7.76 9.54
N LYS A 35 -25.22 6.67 10.25
CA LYS A 35 -26.43 5.85 10.06
C LYS A 35 -26.56 5.28 8.63
N LYS A 36 -25.44 5.04 7.93
CA LYS A 36 -25.42 4.38 6.62
C LYS A 36 -25.49 2.86 6.78
N ASP A 37 -26.05 2.16 5.78
CA ASP A 37 -26.04 0.70 5.75
C ASP A 37 -24.60 0.20 5.52
N LEU A 38 -24.05 -0.47 6.53
CA LEU A 38 -22.65 -0.91 6.53
C LEU A 38 -22.35 -1.93 5.44
N LYS A 39 -23.26 -2.87 5.19
CA LYS A 39 -23.06 -3.93 4.20
C LYS A 39 -23.07 -3.35 2.80
N TYR A 40 -23.99 -2.43 2.54
CA TYR A 40 -24.09 -1.69 1.31
C TYR A 40 -22.84 -0.84 1.08
N GLU A 41 -22.46 0.02 2.03
CA GLU A 41 -21.30 0.89 1.89
C GLU A 41 -20.02 0.09 1.67
N PHE A 42 -19.77 -0.94 2.48
CA PHE A 42 -18.59 -1.79 2.33
C PHE A 42 -18.50 -2.38 0.92
N ARG A 43 -19.57 -3.03 0.44
CA ARG A 43 -19.61 -3.62 -0.90
C ARG A 43 -19.44 -2.57 -1.99
N HIS A 44 -20.20 -1.48 -1.91
CA HIS A 44 -20.24 -0.42 -2.92
C HIS A 44 -18.92 0.36 -3.00
N ARG A 45 -18.19 0.47 -1.89
CA ARG A 45 -16.85 1.10 -1.88
C ARG A 45 -15.81 0.22 -2.57
N ILE A 46 -15.93 -1.10 -2.52
CA ILE A 46 -15.02 -2.03 -3.19
C ILE A 46 -15.37 -2.19 -4.66
N ILE A 47 -16.63 -2.53 -4.96
CA ILE A 47 -17.15 -2.67 -6.32
C ILE A 47 -18.45 -1.84 -6.43
N PRO A 48 -18.44 -0.72 -7.17
CA PRO A 48 -19.64 0.07 -7.44
C PRO A 48 -20.74 -0.77 -8.10
N ASN A 49 -22.01 -0.39 -7.90
CA ASN A 49 -23.14 -1.18 -8.39
C ASN A 49 -23.13 -1.31 -9.91
N GLU A 50 -22.70 -0.27 -10.62
CA GLU A 50 -22.60 -0.26 -12.09
C GLU A 50 -21.56 -1.25 -12.62
N MET A 51 -20.70 -1.78 -11.75
CA MET A 51 -19.66 -2.75 -12.09
C MET A 51 -19.99 -4.17 -11.67
N LEU A 52 -21.07 -4.39 -10.91
CA LEU A 52 -21.44 -5.73 -10.43
C LEU A 52 -21.83 -6.69 -11.56
N ASP A 53 -22.38 -6.16 -12.65
CA ASP A 53 -22.86 -6.95 -13.79
C ASP A 53 -21.75 -7.29 -14.81
N ARG A 54 -20.50 -6.91 -14.54
CA ARG A 54 -19.36 -7.33 -15.36
C ARG A 54 -19.24 -8.85 -15.35
N ASN A 55 -19.16 -9.44 -16.54
CA ASN A 55 -18.98 -10.88 -16.66
C ASN A 55 -17.63 -11.35 -16.11
N PHE A 56 -17.49 -12.66 -15.91
CA PHE A 56 -16.30 -13.30 -15.38
C PHE A 56 -15.01 -12.92 -16.13
N TRP A 57 -15.05 -12.85 -17.47
CA TRP A 57 -13.88 -12.55 -18.30
C TRP A 57 -13.35 -11.14 -18.09
N PHE A 58 -14.23 -10.15 -17.93
CA PHE A 58 -13.81 -8.78 -17.58
C PHE A 58 -13.18 -8.74 -16.18
N ARG A 59 -13.70 -9.50 -15.21
CA ARG A 59 -13.10 -9.61 -13.88
C ARG A 59 -11.73 -10.26 -13.89
N LEU A 60 -11.56 -11.31 -14.68
CA LEU A 60 -10.26 -11.92 -14.89
C LEU A 60 -9.28 -10.94 -15.54
N ALA A 61 -9.73 -10.18 -16.54
CA ALA A 61 -8.91 -9.14 -17.17
C ALA A 61 -8.51 -8.03 -16.19
N ASP A 62 -9.41 -7.59 -15.29
CA ASP A 62 -9.11 -6.62 -14.23
C ASP A 62 -7.98 -7.14 -13.31
N ILE A 63 -8.05 -8.41 -12.91
CA ILE A 63 -7.01 -9.06 -12.08
C ILE A 63 -5.68 -9.13 -12.83
N ILE A 64 -5.69 -9.60 -14.07
CA ILE A 64 -4.47 -9.69 -14.91
C ILE A 64 -3.84 -8.31 -15.09
N MET A 65 -4.64 -7.29 -15.38
CA MET A 65 -4.18 -5.92 -15.50
C MET A 65 -3.59 -5.41 -14.18
N GLY A 66 -4.23 -5.70 -13.04
CA GLY A 66 -3.68 -5.40 -11.73
C GLY A 66 -2.29 -6.00 -11.52
N ILE A 67 -2.10 -7.28 -11.87
CA ILE A 67 -0.80 -7.95 -11.77
C ILE A 67 0.25 -7.24 -12.63
N PHE A 68 -0.06 -6.93 -13.90
CA PHE A 68 0.86 -6.22 -14.78
C PHE A 68 1.23 -4.82 -14.25
N ILE A 69 0.25 -4.08 -13.72
CA ILE A 69 0.50 -2.78 -13.10
C ILE A 69 1.37 -2.93 -11.85
N GLY A 70 1.13 -3.94 -11.01
CA GLY A 70 1.95 -4.21 -9.83
C GLY A 70 3.39 -4.57 -10.16
N VAL A 71 3.62 -5.34 -11.23
CA VAL A 71 4.97 -5.59 -11.77
C VAL A 71 5.60 -4.28 -12.27
N PHE A 72 4.84 -3.45 -13.00
CA PHE A 72 5.32 -2.14 -13.42
C PHE A 72 5.69 -1.25 -12.22
N PHE A 73 4.88 -1.24 -11.16
CA PHE A 73 5.14 -0.54 -9.91
C PHE A 73 6.44 -0.97 -9.24
N TYR A 74 6.81 -2.25 -9.31
CA TYR A 74 8.09 -2.72 -8.80
C TYR A 74 9.28 -2.03 -9.49
N TYR A 75 9.29 -2.02 -10.83
CA TYR A 75 10.35 -1.37 -11.59
C TYR A 75 10.31 0.16 -11.48
N PHE A 76 9.12 0.76 -11.55
CA PHE A 76 8.93 2.19 -11.41
C PHE A 76 9.36 2.69 -10.03
N GLY A 77 8.97 1.97 -8.97
CA GLY A 77 9.39 2.25 -7.59
C GLY A 77 10.90 2.16 -7.44
N GLY A 78 11.55 1.12 -7.98
CA GLY A 78 13.00 1.01 -7.99
C GLY A 78 13.70 2.21 -8.66
N LEU A 79 13.22 2.62 -9.85
CA LEU A 79 13.74 3.79 -10.55
C LEU A 79 13.53 5.08 -9.75
N LEU A 80 12.34 5.26 -9.18
CA LEU A 80 12.00 6.44 -8.39
C LEU A 80 12.86 6.52 -7.12
N ALA A 81 13.07 5.41 -6.42
CA ALA A 81 13.91 5.33 -5.24
C ALA A 81 15.38 5.68 -5.54
N VAL A 82 15.94 5.16 -6.63
CA VAL A 82 17.31 5.51 -7.07
C VAL A 82 17.42 6.99 -7.44
N THR A 83 16.40 7.52 -8.13
CA THR A 83 16.36 8.93 -8.50
C THR A 83 16.31 9.83 -7.27
N ILE A 84 15.43 9.53 -6.32
CA ILE A 84 15.31 10.24 -5.03
C ILE A 84 16.64 10.18 -4.27
N LYS A 85 17.25 9.01 -4.12
CA LYS A 85 18.57 8.86 -3.49
C LYS A 85 19.59 9.79 -4.10
N ASN A 86 19.73 9.78 -5.43
CA ASN A 86 20.73 10.60 -6.12
C ASN A 86 20.46 12.10 -5.96
N VAL A 87 19.19 12.52 -5.99
CA VAL A 87 18.79 13.92 -5.78
C VAL A 87 19.08 14.35 -4.35
N ILE A 88 18.71 13.54 -3.35
CA ILE A 88 18.94 13.85 -1.93
C ILE A 88 20.43 13.88 -1.61
N ILE A 89 21.22 12.91 -2.06
CA ILE A 89 22.69 12.92 -1.86
C ILE A 89 23.31 14.17 -2.50
N LYS A 90 22.85 14.56 -3.70
CA LYS A 90 23.38 15.74 -4.39
C LYS A 90 23.03 17.06 -3.68
N ILE A 91 21.85 17.18 -3.07
CA ILE A 91 21.36 18.43 -2.46
C ILE A 91 21.73 18.51 -0.97
N MET A 92 21.67 17.40 -0.25
CA MET A 92 21.75 17.34 1.22
C MET A 92 22.94 16.52 1.74
N GLY A 93 23.66 15.80 0.86
CA GLY A 93 24.82 14.97 1.21
C GLY A 93 24.48 13.52 1.56
N GLU A 94 25.51 12.68 1.56
CA GLU A 94 25.39 11.24 1.81
C GLU A 94 25.01 10.92 3.27
N GLU A 95 25.55 11.68 4.23
CA GLU A 95 25.23 11.54 5.65
C GLU A 95 23.72 11.72 5.92
N PHE A 96 23.11 12.74 5.30
CA PHE A 96 21.67 12.97 5.42
C PHE A 96 20.84 11.79 4.87
N TYR A 97 21.25 11.25 3.72
CA TYR A 97 20.58 10.08 3.14
C TYR A 97 20.73 8.85 4.04
N ASN A 98 21.90 8.64 4.65
CA ASN A 98 22.12 7.52 5.55
C ASN A 98 21.25 7.63 6.80
N ILE A 99 21.16 8.81 7.43
CA ILE A 99 20.22 9.07 8.53
C ILE A 99 18.77 8.79 8.09
N ALA A 100 18.39 9.25 6.90
CA ALA A 100 17.05 9.02 6.35
C ALA A 100 16.75 7.53 6.14
N SER A 101 17.73 6.78 5.62
CA SER A 101 17.65 5.34 5.33
C SER A 101 17.62 4.51 6.61
N GLU A 102 18.42 4.85 7.61
CA GLU A 102 18.42 4.20 8.93
C GLU A 102 17.13 4.47 9.70
N GLY A 103 16.56 5.68 9.54
CA GLY A 103 15.27 6.06 10.10
C GLY A 103 14.06 5.56 9.30
N SER A 104 14.28 5.00 8.11
CA SER A 104 13.23 4.43 7.28
C SER A 104 12.72 3.14 7.89
N VAL A 105 11.45 2.86 7.62
CA VAL A 105 10.84 1.61 8.06
C VAL A 105 11.52 0.49 7.30
N ASN A 106 12.26 -0.35 8.01
CA ASN A 106 12.91 -1.51 7.49
C ASN A 106 11.85 -2.46 6.92
N THR A 107 11.79 -2.51 5.60
CA THR A 107 10.93 -3.46 4.88
C THR A 107 11.59 -4.83 4.76
N THR A 108 12.78 -5.02 5.36
CA THR A 108 13.44 -6.32 5.37
C THR A 108 12.71 -7.21 6.37
N PRO A 109 12.19 -8.36 5.93
CA PRO A 109 11.56 -9.29 6.85
C PRO A 109 12.57 -9.83 7.88
N PRO A 110 12.10 -10.29 9.05
CA PRO A 110 12.98 -10.95 10.00
C PRO A 110 13.65 -12.17 9.35
N PRO A 111 14.95 -12.40 9.62
CA PRO A 111 15.68 -13.51 9.01
C PRO A 111 15.01 -14.84 9.41
N PRO A 112 14.67 -15.70 8.44
CA PRO A 112 14.04 -16.99 8.72
C PRO A 112 15.08 -17.98 9.25
N PRO A 113 14.64 -19.06 9.93
CA PRO A 113 15.45 -20.26 10.08
C PRO A 113 15.96 -20.73 8.70
N PRO A 114 17.18 -21.30 8.61
CA PRO A 114 17.78 -21.76 7.35
C PRO A 114 17.15 -23.10 6.89
N ASP A 115 15.83 -23.13 6.78
CA ASP A 115 15.03 -24.24 6.28
C ASP A 115 14.19 -23.75 5.09
N PRO A 116 14.44 -24.26 3.87
CA PRO A 116 13.70 -23.87 2.67
C PRO A 116 12.18 -24.01 2.81
N LEU A 117 11.68 -25.01 3.53
CA LEU A 117 10.23 -25.21 3.70
C LEU A 117 9.61 -24.10 4.55
N ILE A 118 10.31 -23.68 5.61
CA ILE A 118 9.88 -22.56 6.45
C ILE A 118 9.89 -21.26 5.63
N ILE A 119 10.93 -21.04 4.81
CA ILE A 119 11.03 -19.86 3.95
C ILE A 119 9.86 -19.79 2.97
N TRP A 120 9.56 -20.88 2.26
CA TRP A 120 8.40 -20.92 1.34
C TRP A 120 7.07 -20.70 2.06
N THR A 121 6.93 -21.24 3.28
CA THR A 121 5.74 -21.02 4.10
C THR A 121 5.57 -19.53 4.44
N LEU A 122 6.63 -18.85 4.85
CA LEU A 122 6.61 -17.41 5.14
C LEU A 122 6.33 -16.56 3.89
N ILE A 123 6.85 -16.96 2.73
CA ILE A 123 6.51 -16.33 1.46
C ILE A 123 5.00 -16.44 1.19
N ILE A 124 4.44 -17.64 1.21
CA ILE A 124 3.03 -17.88 0.88
C ILE A 124 2.11 -17.15 1.87
N VAL A 125 2.33 -17.31 3.16
CA VAL A 125 1.49 -16.68 4.19
C VAL A 125 1.62 -15.15 4.12
N GLY A 126 2.83 -14.63 3.90
CA GLY A 126 3.06 -13.19 3.75
C GLY A 126 2.33 -12.61 2.54
N VAL A 127 2.36 -13.29 1.38
CA VAL A 127 1.60 -12.88 0.19
C VAL A 127 0.10 -12.85 0.49
N ILE A 128 -0.45 -13.89 1.14
CA ILE A 128 -1.87 -13.90 1.52
C ILE A 128 -2.21 -12.68 2.39
N VAL A 129 -1.43 -12.42 3.43
CA VAL A 129 -1.64 -11.30 4.36
C VAL A 129 -1.51 -9.94 3.66
N ILE A 130 -0.54 -9.78 2.75
CA ILE A 130 -0.38 -8.57 1.95
C ILE A 130 -1.65 -8.29 1.14
N PHE A 131 -2.24 -9.30 0.48
CA PHE A 131 -3.45 -9.10 -0.31
C PHE A 131 -4.69 -8.88 0.55
N THR A 132 -4.89 -9.67 1.62
CA THR A 132 -6.14 -9.66 2.39
C THR A 132 -6.22 -8.56 3.43
N SER A 133 -5.08 -8.15 3.98
CA SER A 133 -5.01 -7.17 5.05
C SER A 133 -4.44 -5.86 4.53
N VAL A 134 -3.18 -5.84 4.08
CA VAL A 134 -2.47 -4.61 3.75
C VAL A 134 -3.09 -3.90 2.55
N ALA A 135 -2.97 -4.50 1.35
CA ALA A 135 -3.46 -3.89 0.13
C ALA A 135 -4.98 -3.68 0.17
N PHE A 136 -5.74 -4.66 0.66
CA PHE A 136 -7.18 -4.51 0.75
C PHE A 136 -7.61 -3.38 1.69
N ALA A 137 -7.08 -3.32 2.92
CA ALA A 137 -7.51 -2.33 3.90
C ALA A 137 -7.09 -0.91 3.50
N GLU A 138 -5.85 -0.74 3.02
CA GLU A 138 -5.35 0.56 2.58
C GLU A 138 -6.13 1.08 1.37
N GLU A 139 -6.30 0.27 0.31
CA GLU A 139 -7.06 0.69 -0.87
C GLU A 139 -8.53 0.97 -0.53
N PHE A 140 -9.13 0.17 0.36
CA PHE A 140 -10.48 0.44 0.85
C PHE A 140 -10.57 1.81 1.51
N CYS A 141 -9.68 2.15 2.45
CA CYS A 141 -9.71 3.45 3.12
C CYS A 141 -9.40 4.60 2.16
N PHE A 142 -8.24 4.57 1.50
CA PHE A 142 -7.74 5.72 0.75
C PHE A 142 -8.49 5.92 -0.57
N ARG A 143 -8.86 4.85 -1.28
CA ARG A 143 -9.48 4.93 -2.61
C ARG A 143 -10.98 4.64 -2.55
N GLY A 144 -11.38 3.62 -1.79
CA GLY A 144 -12.79 3.28 -1.60
C GLY A 144 -13.57 4.32 -0.81
N VAL A 145 -12.96 4.90 0.24
CA VAL A 145 -13.63 5.88 1.10
C VAL A 145 -13.16 7.29 0.79
N LEU A 146 -11.93 7.65 1.14
CA LEU A 146 -11.44 9.04 1.08
C LEU A 146 -11.54 9.61 -0.34
N LEU A 147 -10.97 8.93 -1.34
CA LEU A 147 -11.03 9.42 -2.72
C LEU A 147 -12.49 9.60 -3.17
N LYS A 148 -13.38 8.61 -3.00
CA LYS A 148 -14.80 8.73 -3.41
C LYS A 148 -15.52 9.87 -2.68
N GLU A 149 -15.30 10.03 -1.38
CA GLU A 149 -15.89 11.10 -0.57
C GLU A 149 -15.41 12.50 -0.96
N PHE A 150 -14.25 12.68 -1.59
CA PHE A 150 -13.77 14.01 -2.00
C PHE A 150 -13.87 14.27 -3.51
N ASN A 151 -13.89 13.20 -4.32
CA ASN A 151 -13.95 13.26 -5.78
C ASN A 151 -15.27 13.87 -6.28
N HIS A 152 -16.36 13.78 -5.50
CA HIS A 152 -17.65 14.42 -5.87
C HIS A 152 -17.60 15.95 -5.81
N LYS A 153 -16.73 16.54 -4.99
CA LYS A 153 -16.56 18.00 -4.89
C LYS A 153 -15.55 18.51 -5.90
N ASN A 154 -14.39 17.88 -5.94
CA ASN A 154 -13.31 18.22 -6.86
C ASN A 154 -12.38 17.01 -7.02
N LYS A 155 -12.24 16.53 -8.26
CA LYS A 155 -11.47 15.32 -8.55
C LYS A 155 -9.99 15.44 -8.20
N ILE A 156 -9.39 16.57 -8.55
CA ILE A 156 -7.98 16.85 -8.27
C ILE A 156 -7.76 16.91 -6.76
N PHE A 157 -8.64 17.60 -6.04
CA PHE A 157 -8.58 17.66 -4.58
C PHE A 157 -8.67 16.27 -3.94
N GLY A 158 -9.58 15.41 -4.41
CA GLY A 158 -9.70 14.03 -3.92
C GLY A 158 -8.42 13.21 -4.13
N VAL A 159 -7.81 13.30 -5.32
CA VAL A 159 -6.53 12.63 -5.63
C VAL A 159 -5.42 13.14 -4.73
N VAL A 160 -5.25 14.47 -4.64
CA VAL A 160 -4.19 15.08 -3.83
C VAL A 160 -4.36 14.71 -2.36
N LEU A 161 -5.56 14.89 -1.80
CA LEU A 161 -5.81 14.61 -0.38
C LEU A 161 -5.62 13.13 -0.04
N SER A 162 -6.18 12.22 -0.85
CA SER A 162 -6.01 10.77 -0.65
C SER A 162 -4.53 10.37 -0.70
N SER A 163 -3.79 10.90 -1.68
CA SER A 163 -2.36 10.61 -1.86
C SER A 163 -1.50 11.21 -0.75
N THR A 164 -1.84 12.41 -0.26
CA THR A 164 -1.17 13.04 0.87
C THR A 164 -1.39 12.24 2.14
N LEU A 165 -2.62 11.79 2.43
CA LEU A 165 -2.89 10.98 3.62
C LEU A 165 -2.23 9.60 3.54
N PHE A 166 -2.21 8.98 2.36
CA PHE A 166 -1.47 7.75 2.10
C PHE A 166 0.04 7.92 2.34
N MET A 167 0.63 9.00 1.83
CA MET A 167 2.03 9.35 2.07
C MET A 167 2.32 9.61 3.55
N LEU A 168 1.47 10.40 4.21
CA LEU A 168 1.63 10.70 5.63
C LEU A 168 1.50 9.45 6.49
N PHE A 169 0.65 8.50 6.13
CA PHE A 169 0.59 7.22 6.83
C PHE A 169 1.93 6.47 6.79
N HIS A 170 2.62 6.48 5.66
CA HIS A 170 3.89 5.77 5.49
C HIS A 170 5.10 6.49 6.08
N VAL A 171 5.11 7.82 6.08
CA VAL A 171 6.29 8.61 6.49
C VAL A 171 5.92 9.81 7.37
N PHE A 172 4.95 9.68 8.27
CA PHE A 172 4.49 10.79 9.11
C PHE A 172 5.66 11.47 9.86
N PRO A 173 5.90 12.78 9.69
CA PRO A 173 6.91 13.49 10.45
C PRO A 173 6.52 13.50 11.94
N GLY A 174 7.35 12.90 12.78
CA GLY A 174 7.07 12.70 14.21
C GLY A 174 6.99 11.22 14.62
N ILE A 175 6.76 10.31 13.67
CA ILE A 175 6.95 8.85 13.85
C ILE A 175 8.27 8.40 13.23
N VAL A 176 8.62 8.98 12.08
CA VAL A 176 9.94 8.82 11.43
C VAL A 176 10.74 10.12 11.54
N PRO A 177 12.08 10.06 11.49
CA PRO A 177 12.92 11.25 11.44
C PRO A 177 12.54 12.16 10.27
N TRP A 178 12.76 13.47 10.44
CA TRP A 178 12.51 14.46 9.38
C TRP A 178 13.29 14.15 8.10
N ALA A 179 14.51 13.62 8.22
CA ALA A 179 15.32 13.19 7.08
C ALA A 179 14.62 12.09 6.26
N THR A 180 14.02 11.10 6.95
CA THR A 180 13.22 10.03 6.32
C THR A 180 11.99 10.59 5.61
N PHE A 181 11.23 11.47 6.26
CA PHE A 181 10.07 12.14 5.63
C PHE A 181 10.50 12.89 4.37
N LEU A 182 11.49 13.79 4.46
CA LEU A 182 11.95 14.61 3.33
C LEU A 182 12.52 13.79 2.17
N THR A 183 13.10 12.63 2.48
CA THR A 183 13.61 11.70 1.45
C THR A 183 12.48 10.95 0.77
N PHE A 184 11.55 10.36 1.53
CA PHE A 184 10.61 9.37 0.99
C PHE A 184 9.17 9.88 0.76
N TRP A 185 8.81 11.10 1.16
CA TRP A 185 7.43 11.60 0.98
C TRP A 185 6.99 11.56 -0.50
N LEU A 186 7.86 11.98 -1.43
CA LEU A 186 7.53 12.03 -2.84
C LEU A 186 7.31 10.62 -3.41
N TYR A 187 8.04 9.63 -2.91
CA TYR A 187 7.89 8.23 -3.27
C TYR A 187 6.47 7.72 -2.98
N TYR A 188 6.04 7.82 -1.72
CA TYR A 188 4.71 7.36 -1.31
C TYR A 188 3.59 8.22 -1.91
N PHE A 189 3.81 9.53 -2.05
CA PHE A 189 2.84 10.41 -2.70
C PHE A 189 2.62 10.01 -4.16
N ALA A 190 3.68 9.72 -4.92
CA ALA A 190 3.58 9.29 -6.31
C ALA A 190 2.77 7.99 -6.45
N PHE A 191 3.01 6.99 -5.59
CA PHE A 191 2.20 5.77 -5.55
C PHE A 191 0.73 6.03 -5.20
N GLY A 192 0.47 6.90 -4.22
CA GLY A 192 -0.89 7.32 -3.88
C GLY A 192 -1.63 7.95 -5.08
N VAL A 193 -0.94 8.78 -5.87
CA VAL A 193 -1.49 9.39 -7.08
C VAL A 193 -1.77 8.33 -8.13
N LEU A 194 -0.81 7.45 -8.43
CA LEU A 194 -0.97 6.39 -9.43
C LEU A 194 -2.15 5.47 -9.10
N LEU A 195 -2.26 5.02 -7.85
CA LEU A 195 -3.34 4.16 -7.40
C LEU A 195 -4.71 4.88 -7.43
N SER A 196 -4.73 6.17 -7.09
CA SER A 196 -5.95 7.00 -7.23
C SER A 196 -6.38 7.13 -8.69
N LEU A 197 -5.44 7.35 -9.61
CA LEU A 197 -5.72 7.44 -11.04
C LEU A 197 -6.24 6.10 -11.58
N ILE A 198 -5.61 4.97 -11.21
CA ILE A 198 -6.10 3.62 -11.59
C ILE A 198 -7.54 3.43 -11.14
N THR A 199 -7.86 3.73 -9.87
CA THR A 199 -9.22 3.64 -9.36
C THR A 199 -10.18 4.52 -10.15
N MET A 200 -9.79 5.74 -10.51
CA MET A 200 -10.63 6.64 -11.33
C MET A 200 -10.86 6.09 -12.74
N PHE A 201 -9.82 5.54 -13.39
CA PHE A 201 -9.95 4.88 -14.69
C PHE A 201 -10.87 3.65 -14.62
N GLN A 202 -10.87 2.93 -13.48
CA GLN A 202 -11.79 1.84 -13.19
C GLN A 202 -13.14 2.31 -12.63
N LYS A 203 -13.48 3.60 -12.79
CA LYS A 203 -14.73 4.22 -12.32
C LYS A 203 -15.07 3.90 -10.85
N GLY A 204 -14.05 3.81 -10.00
CA GLY A 204 -14.20 3.54 -8.58
C GLY A 204 -14.20 2.06 -8.18
N ASP A 205 -14.03 1.13 -9.12
CA ASP A 205 -13.77 -0.27 -8.79
C ASP A 205 -12.34 -0.44 -8.27
N LEU A 206 -12.19 -1.10 -7.11
CA LEU A 206 -10.90 -1.23 -6.43
C LEU A 206 -10.12 -2.48 -6.80
N ILE A 207 -10.71 -3.44 -7.54
CA ILE A 207 -10.04 -4.74 -7.80
C ILE A 207 -8.64 -4.53 -8.39
N VAL A 208 -8.53 -3.69 -9.41
CA VAL A 208 -7.25 -3.45 -10.10
C VAL A 208 -6.23 -2.80 -9.16
N SER A 209 -6.64 -1.79 -8.37
CA SER A 209 -5.75 -1.10 -7.43
C SER A 209 -5.29 -2.03 -6.29
N ILE A 210 -6.20 -2.83 -5.72
CA ILE A 210 -5.89 -3.82 -4.68
C ILE A 210 -4.90 -4.85 -5.23
N VAL A 211 -5.14 -5.37 -6.43
CA VAL A 211 -4.26 -6.36 -7.03
C VAL A 211 -2.91 -5.76 -7.39
N ALA A 212 -2.86 -4.55 -7.97
CA ALA A 212 -1.61 -3.88 -8.29
C ALA A 212 -0.76 -3.59 -7.05
N HIS A 213 -1.37 -3.07 -5.99
CA HIS A 213 -0.70 -2.80 -4.73
C HIS A 213 -0.23 -4.11 -4.07
N GLY A 214 -1.10 -5.11 -3.98
CA GLY A 214 -0.77 -6.43 -3.42
C GLY A 214 0.35 -7.12 -4.18
N THR A 215 0.32 -7.10 -5.51
CA THR A 215 1.38 -7.66 -6.37
C THR A 215 2.70 -6.93 -6.17
N PHE A 216 2.70 -5.59 -6.16
CA PHE A 216 3.91 -4.80 -5.91
C PHE A 216 4.58 -5.17 -4.58
N ASN A 217 3.82 -5.18 -3.48
CA ASN A 217 4.34 -5.54 -2.16
C ASN A 217 4.76 -7.01 -2.10
N SER A 218 4.02 -7.90 -2.75
CA SER A 218 4.34 -9.34 -2.80
C SER A 218 5.66 -9.61 -3.54
N ILE A 219 5.96 -8.90 -4.63
CA ILE A 219 7.24 -9.04 -5.34
C ILE A 219 8.39 -8.63 -4.41
N ILE A 220 8.26 -7.50 -3.71
CA ILE A 220 9.28 -7.07 -2.74
C ILE A 220 9.47 -8.16 -1.68
N TRP A 221 8.38 -8.67 -1.10
CA TRP A 221 8.42 -9.73 -0.09
C TRP A 221 9.13 -10.99 -0.57
N ILE A 222 8.75 -11.51 -1.74
CA ILE A 222 9.35 -12.70 -2.36
C ILE A 222 10.85 -12.48 -2.61
N VAL A 223 11.22 -11.34 -3.20
CA VAL A 223 12.62 -11.01 -3.50
C VAL A 223 13.46 -10.90 -2.23
N MET A 224 12.89 -10.42 -1.12
CA MET A 224 13.62 -10.34 0.15
C MET A 224 13.83 -11.72 0.79
N TYR A 225 12.81 -12.59 0.81
CA TYR A 225 12.92 -13.92 1.42
C TYR A 225 13.75 -14.92 0.60
N THR A 226 13.69 -14.83 -0.72
CA THR A 226 14.45 -15.72 -1.61
C THR A 226 15.97 -15.54 -1.51
N ARG A 227 16.45 -14.44 -0.91
CA ARG A 227 17.88 -14.24 -0.60
C ARG A 227 18.41 -15.17 0.50
N TYR A 228 17.53 -15.84 1.24
CA TYR A 228 17.88 -16.78 2.30
C TYR A 228 17.83 -18.25 1.83
N LEU A 229 17.47 -18.50 0.57
CA LEU A 229 17.55 -19.82 -0.09
C LEU A 229 18.90 -20.01 -0.76
#